data_AF-A0AAX1U9L2-F1
#
_entry.id   AF-A0AAX1U9L2-F1
#
_cell.length_a   1.000
_cell.length_b   1.000
_cell.length_c   1.000
_cell.angle_alpha   90.00
_cell.angle_beta   90.00
_cell.angle_gamma   90.00
#
_symmetry.space_group_name_H-M   'P 1'
#
loop_
_entity.id
_entity.type
_entity.pdbx_description
1 polymer ?
#
loop_
_entity_poly.entity_id
_entity_poly.type
_entity_poly.pdbx_seq_one_letter_code
_entity_poly.pdbx_strand_id
1 'polypeptide(L)'
;MDDKSTKRIITIFFTAIILLMLCVCGLFLYQSNQKNEQHTAFTITLEKDSINFHGAIGDVVSCKDIQSIHYYEQKLPAGKKQGAGEATSHYIVGDAKFDEIGKCRAYLYTDNSSYIKAQTKDNVYLFNLANQKDTYTLYDKIKNLTE
;
A
#
# COMPACT_ATOMS: atom_id res chain seq x y z
N MET A 1 -6.52 -62.47 0.44
CA MET A 1 -5.54 -61.37 0.36
C MET A 1 -4.68 -61.46 1.63
N ASP A 2 -3.35 -61.58 1.50
CA ASP A 2 -2.42 -61.74 2.63
C ASP A 2 -2.30 -60.42 3.43
N ASP A 3 -2.43 -60.47 4.76
CA ASP A 3 -2.29 -59.35 5.71
C ASP A 3 -1.04 -58.48 5.44
N LYS A 4 0.08 -59.09 5.01
CA LYS A 4 1.32 -58.39 4.67
C LYS A 4 1.20 -57.52 3.42
N SER A 5 0.43 -57.97 2.43
CA SER A 5 0.14 -57.20 1.21
C SER A 5 -0.83 -56.06 1.48
N THR A 6 -1.86 -56.29 2.31
CA THR A 6 -2.81 -55.26 2.73
C THR A 6 -2.14 -54.15 3.54
N LYS A 7 -1.28 -54.51 4.50
CA LYS A 7 -0.48 -53.53 5.28
C LYS A 7 0.42 -52.68 4.39
N ARG A 8 1.10 -53.29 3.41
CA ARG A 8 1.94 -52.57 2.43
C ARG A 8 1.15 -51.56 1.61
N ILE A 9 -0.02 -51.93 1.11
CA ILE A 9 -0.90 -51.04 0.33
C ILE A 9 -1.36 -49.85 1.20
N ILE A 10 -1.76 -50.11 2.44
CA ILE A 10 -2.16 -49.07 3.40
C ILE A 10 -0.99 -48.11 3.67
N THR A 11 0.21 -48.63 3.93
CA THR A 11 1.39 -47.79 4.16
C THR A 11 1.72 -46.91 2.95
N ILE A 12 1.67 -47.45 1.73
CA ILE A 12 1.91 -46.68 0.49
C ILE A 12 0.88 -45.57 0.32
N PHE A 13 -0.38 -45.84 0.65
CA PHE A 13 -1.45 -44.85 0.54
C PHE A 13 -1.25 -43.69 1.52
N PHE A 14 -0.91 -43.98 2.77
CA PHE A 14 -0.64 -42.94 3.77
C PHE A 14 0.63 -42.13 3.46
N THR A 15 1.71 -42.77 2.98
CA THR A 15 2.92 -42.03 2.60
C THR A 15 2.67 -41.12 1.39
N ALA A 16 1.87 -41.55 0.41
CA ALA A 16 1.48 -40.72 -0.72
C ALA A 16 0.67 -39.50 -0.28
N ILE A 17 -0.27 -39.65 0.67
CA ILE A 17 -1.05 -38.54 1.22
C ILE A 17 -0.16 -37.53 1.96
N ILE A 18 0.80 -38.00 2.75
CA ILE A 18 1.74 -37.11 3.47
C ILE A 18 2.61 -36.33 2.47
N LEU A 19 3.13 -37.00 1.44
CA LEU A 19 3.90 -36.36 0.37
C LEU A 19 3.07 -35.30 -0.38
N LEU A 20 1.81 -35.61 -0.67
CA LEU A 20 0.88 -34.66 -1.29
C LEU A 20 0.67 -33.43 -0.41
N MET A 21 0.44 -33.61 0.89
CA MET A 21 0.29 -32.49 1.83
C MET A 21 1.54 -31.61 1.88
N LEU A 22 2.73 -32.20 1.93
CA LEU A 22 3.99 -31.44 1.91
C LEU A 22 4.16 -30.64 0.62
N CYS A 23 3.83 -31.22 -0.54
CA CYS A 23 3.83 -30.49 -1.82
C CYS A 23 2.84 -29.31 -1.81
N VAL A 24 1.63 -29.51 -1.29
CA VAL A 24 0.62 -28.45 -1.19
C VAL A 24 1.08 -27.33 -0.25
N CYS A 25 1.64 -27.66 0.92
CA CYS A 25 2.23 -26.67 1.83
C CYS A 25 3.37 -25.89 1.16
N GLY A 26 4.26 -26.58 0.43
CA GLY A 26 5.32 -25.94 -0.34
C GLY A 26 4.80 -24.96 -1.39
N LEU A 27 3.73 -25.33 -2.12
CA LEU A 27 3.07 -24.44 -3.08
C LEU A 27 2.44 -23.22 -2.41
N PHE A 28 1.79 -23.37 -1.26
CA PHE A 28 1.23 -22.24 -0.51
C PHE A 28 2.33 -21.28 -0.02
N LEU A 29 3.45 -21.80 0.50
CA LEU A 29 4.59 -20.98 0.90
C LEU A 29 5.24 -20.29 -0.31
N TYR A 30 5.35 -20.98 -1.45
CA TYR A 30 5.88 -20.40 -2.69
C TYR A 30 4.98 -19.27 -3.22
N GLN A 31 3.67 -19.49 -3.28
CA GLN A 31 2.70 -18.45 -3.67
C GLN A 31 2.69 -17.28 -2.69
N SER A 32 2.81 -17.54 -1.39
CA SER A 32 2.92 -16.48 -0.38
C SER A 32 4.18 -15.63 -0.57
N ASN A 33 5.28 -16.20 -1.04
CA ASN A 33 6.50 -15.46 -1.34
C ASN A 33 6.40 -14.68 -2.66
N GLN A 34 5.75 -15.23 -3.69
CA GLN A 34 5.55 -14.51 -4.96
C GLN A 34 4.57 -13.34 -4.86
N LYS A 35 3.57 -13.40 -3.98
CA LYS A 35 2.63 -12.28 -3.75
C LYS A 35 3.30 -11.00 -3.20
N ASN A 36 4.59 -11.04 -2.86
CA ASN A 36 5.33 -9.87 -2.41
C ASN A 36 5.71 -8.87 -3.51
N GLU A 37 5.48 -9.15 -4.80
CA GLU A 37 5.96 -8.26 -5.88
C GLU A 37 4.96 -7.19 -6.36
N GLN A 38 3.73 -7.11 -5.83
CA GLN A 38 2.84 -5.98 -6.16
C GLN A 38 1.75 -5.72 -5.12
N HIS A 39 2.09 -5.70 -3.83
CA HIS A 39 1.18 -5.13 -2.83
C HIS A 39 1.17 -3.61 -2.98
N THR A 40 0.23 -3.08 -3.78
CA THR A 40 -0.09 -1.66 -3.76
C THR A 40 -0.70 -1.34 -2.40
N ALA A 41 0.05 -0.65 -1.53
CA ALA A 41 -0.39 -0.29 -0.18
C ALA A 41 -1.64 0.60 -0.18
N PHE A 42 -1.79 1.37 -1.25
CA PHE A 42 -2.93 2.24 -1.54
C PHE A 42 -2.94 2.60 -3.03
N THR A 43 -4.09 3.08 -3.49
CA THR A 43 -4.31 3.61 -4.84
C THR A 43 -4.84 5.03 -4.75
N ILE A 44 -4.38 5.90 -5.66
CA ILE A 44 -4.88 7.27 -5.79
C ILE A 44 -5.53 7.39 -7.16
N THR A 45 -6.82 7.75 -7.20
CA THR A 45 -7.55 7.96 -8.45
C THR A 45 -8.06 9.39 -8.55
N LEU A 46 -7.94 9.97 -9.74
CA LEU A 46 -8.55 11.25 -10.07
C LEU A 46 -9.89 11.00 -10.74
N GLU A 47 -10.96 11.47 -10.11
CA GLU A 47 -12.27 11.59 -10.72
C GLU A 47 -12.56 13.07 -11.01
N LYS A 48 -13.59 13.37 -11.80
CA LYS A 48 -13.81 14.70 -12.44
C LYS A 48 -13.39 15.90 -11.58
N ASP A 49 -13.84 15.95 -10.33
CA ASP A 49 -13.59 17.07 -9.41
C ASP A 49 -13.00 16.61 -8.05
N SER A 50 -12.40 15.42 -7.97
CA SER A 50 -11.90 14.87 -6.71
C SER A 50 -10.68 13.97 -6.82
N ILE A 51 -9.88 13.99 -5.75
CA ILE A 51 -8.80 13.05 -5.48
C ILE A 51 -9.36 12.00 -4.53
N ASN A 52 -9.31 10.73 -4.94
CA ASN A 52 -9.82 9.61 -4.17
C ASN A 52 -8.65 8.76 -3.72
N PHE A 53 -8.57 8.52 -2.42
CA PHE A 53 -7.52 7.71 -1.80
C PHE A 53 -8.14 6.40 -1.32
N HIS A 54 -7.63 5.29 -1.83
CA HIS A 54 -8.07 3.94 -1.49
C HIS A 54 -6.95 3.21 -0.77
N GLY A 55 -7.13 2.89 0.50
CA GLY A 55 -6.14 2.17 1.30
C GLY A 55 -6.74 1.68 2.61
N ALA A 56 -5.90 1.37 3.60
CA ALA A 56 -6.35 0.97 4.94
C ALA A 56 -7.33 2.00 5.57
N ILE A 57 -7.17 3.28 5.21
CA ILE A 57 -8.16 4.33 5.43
C ILE A 57 -8.43 4.99 4.08
N GLY A 58 -9.70 5.18 3.72
CA GLY A 58 -10.10 5.88 2.51
C GLY A 58 -10.45 7.35 2.76
N ASP A 59 -10.17 8.20 1.78
CA ASP A 59 -10.58 9.61 1.79
C ASP A 59 -10.98 10.06 0.38
N VAL A 60 -11.84 11.07 0.32
CA VAL A 60 -12.18 11.78 -0.91
C VAL A 60 -11.99 13.26 -0.65
N VAL A 61 -11.18 13.92 -1.47
CA VAL A 61 -10.88 15.36 -1.39
C VAL A 61 -11.37 16.02 -2.66
N SER A 62 -12.30 16.96 -2.56
CA SER A 62 -12.68 17.75 -3.73
C SER A 62 -11.54 18.68 -4.13
N CYS A 63 -11.26 18.79 -5.43
CA CYS A 63 -10.27 19.73 -5.95
C CYS A 63 -10.63 21.19 -5.58
N LYS A 64 -11.91 21.51 -5.38
CA LYS A 64 -12.39 22.84 -4.98
C LYS A 64 -12.05 23.19 -3.52
N ASP A 65 -11.82 22.19 -2.69
CA ASP A 65 -11.48 22.38 -1.27
C ASP A 65 -9.96 22.50 -1.05
N ILE A 66 -9.16 22.29 -2.11
CA ILE A 66 -7.69 22.42 -2.06
C ILE A 66 -7.34 23.92 -2.10
N GLN A 67 -6.80 24.40 -0.99
CA GLN A 67 -6.34 25.78 -0.83
C GLN A 67 -4.94 25.99 -1.38
N SER A 68 -4.09 24.96 -1.31
CA SER A 68 -2.77 24.96 -1.93
C SER A 68 -2.30 23.53 -2.20
N ILE A 69 -1.50 23.39 -3.25
CA ILE A 69 -0.83 22.14 -3.59
C ILE A 69 0.63 22.43 -3.95
N HIS A 70 1.53 21.63 -3.38
CA HIS A 70 2.97 21.75 -3.61
C HIS A 70 3.59 20.38 -3.83
N TYR A 71 4.53 20.31 -4.75
CA TYR A 71 5.36 19.15 -5.00
C TYR A 71 6.77 19.38 -4.45
N TYR A 72 7.29 18.39 -3.75
CA TYR A 72 8.59 18.45 -3.09
C TYR A 72 9.50 17.35 -3.64
N GLU A 73 10.67 17.73 -4.13
CA GLU A 73 11.75 16.82 -4.58
C GLU A 73 12.78 16.56 -3.49
N GLN A 74 12.32 16.38 -2.26
CA GLN A 74 13.17 16.17 -1.10
C GLN A 74 12.52 15.17 -0.16
N LYS A 75 13.35 14.44 0.58
CA LYS A 75 12.89 13.47 1.58
C LYS A 75 11.85 14.09 2.51
N LEU A 76 10.83 13.31 2.84
CA LEU A 76 9.86 13.65 3.88
C LEU A 76 10.57 14.07 5.18
N PRO A 77 10.09 15.12 5.87
CA PRO A 77 10.55 15.45 7.21
C PRO A 77 10.47 14.24 8.15
N ALA A 78 11.13 14.32 9.31
CA ALA A 78 10.99 13.29 10.32
C ALA A 78 9.51 13.19 10.77
N GLY A 79 9.00 11.97 10.90
CA GLY A 79 7.60 11.75 11.26
C GLY A 79 7.19 10.29 11.17
N LYS A 80 5.94 10.01 11.56
CA LYS A 80 5.39 8.66 11.59
C LYS A 80 3.86 8.66 11.61
N LYS A 81 3.28 7.49 11.42
CA LYS A 81 1.86 7.23 11.67
C LYS A 81 1.50 7.61 13.12
N GLN A 82 0.37 8.28 13.28
CA GLN A 82 -0.21 8.65 14.56
C GLN A 82 -1.74 8.64 14.44
N GLY A 83 -2.38 7.55 14.87
CA GLY A 83 -3.84 7.39 14.78
C GLY A 83 -4.23 6.19 13.94
N ALA A 84 -5.35 6.29 13.22
CA ALA A 84 -5.88 5.19 12.41
C ALA A 84 -5.01 4.92 11.17
N GLY A 85 -5.07 3.68 10.65
CA GLY A 85 -4.34 3.25 9.46
C GLY A 85 -3.13 2.36 9.74
N GLU A 86 -2.27 2.21 8.75
CA GLU A 86 -1.18 1.23 8.68
C GLU A 86 0.16 1.88 8.35
N ALA A 87 1.25 1.32 8.88
CA ALA A 87 2.60 1.72 8.52
C ALA A 87 3.54 0.52 8.57
N THR A 88 4.43 0.44 7.58
CA THR A 88 5.49 -0.56 7.45
C THR A 88 6.82 0.14 7.20
N SER A 89 7.88 -0.62 6.90
CA SER A 89 9.14 -0.05 6.41
C SER A 89 9.06 0.56 5.01
N HIS A 90 7.99 0.28 4.25
CA HIS A 90 7.84 0.67 2.84
C HIS A 90 6.75 1.71 2.59
N TYR A 91 5.81 1.89 3.52
CA TYR A 91 4.72 2.85 3.36
C TYR A 91 4.07 3.30 4.66
N ILE A 92 3.33 4.42 4.58
CA ILE A 92 2.47 4.97 5.62
C ILE A 92 1.12 5.33 5.00
N VAL A 93 0.03 4.77 5.53
CA VAL A 93 -1.35 5.03 5.09
C VAL A 93 -2.22 5.36 6.30
N GLY A 94 -2.84 6.54 6.32
CA GLY A 94 -3.75 6.98 7.38
C GLY A 94 -3.24 8.19 8.16
N ASP A 95 -3.66 8.32 9.41
CA ASP A 95 -3.32 9.46 10.25
C ASP A 95 -1.82 9.46 10.59
N ALA A 96 -1.17 10.60 10.41
CA ALA A 96 0.26 10.77 10.62
C ALA A 96 0.59 12.13 11.26
N LYS A 97 1.81 12.22 11.79
CA LYS A 97 2.38 13.48 12.24
C LYS A 97 3.85 13.54 11.83
N PHE A 98 4.20 14.63 11.16
CA PHE A 98 5.57 14.96 10.75
C PHE A 98 6.00 16.26 11.41
N ASP A 99 7.26 16.38 11.80
CA ASP A 99 7.76 17.43 12.70
C ASP A 99 7.56 18.84 12.12
N GLU A 100 7.81 19.03 10.82
CA GLU A 100 7.67 20.32 10.13
C GLU A 100 6.28 20.56 9.52
N ILE A 101 5.42 19.53 9.49
CA ILE A 101 4.11 19.59 8.82
C ILE A 101 2.97 19.58 9.83
N GLY A 102 3.16 18.95 11.00
CA GLY A 102 2.11 18.71 11.98
C GLY A 102 1.28 17.46 11.67
N LYS A 103 0.04 17.44 12.17
CA LYS A 103 -0.90 16.34 11.93
C LYS A 103 -1.38 16.39 10.49
N CYS A 104 -1.45 15.23 9.85
CA CYS A 104 -1.86 15.10 8.46
C CYS A 104 -2.45 13.72 8.18
N ARG A 105 -3.01 13.56 6.99
CA ARG A 105 -3.37 12.30 6.38
C ARG A 105 -2.29 11.91 5.37
N ALA A 106 -1.71 10.72 5.52
CA ALA A 106 -0.60 10.23 4.71
C ALA A 106 -1.02 9.07 3.81
N TYR A 107 -0.54 9.10 2.56
CA TYR A 107 -0.59 8.03 1.57
C TYR A 107 0.78 7.97 0.88
N LEU A 108 1.78 7.45 1.58
CA LEU A 108 3.18 7.61 1.23
C LEU A 108 3.88 6.25 1.09
N TYR A 109 4.60 6.04 -0.01
CA TYR A 109 5.70 5.09 -0.12
C TYR A 109 6.97 5.75 0.45
N THR A 110 7.60 5.12 1.43
CA THR A 110 8.77 5.67 2.15
C THR A 110 10.07 5.58 1.35
N ASP A 111 10.11 4.71 0.34
CA ASP A 111 11.25 4.53 -0.57
C ASP A 111 11.30 5.62 -1.66
N ASN A 112 10.20 6.34 -1.90
CA ASN A 112 10.15 7.50 -2.79
C ASN A 112 10.37 8.78 -1.99
N SER A 113 11.45 9.51 -2.30
CA SER A 113 11.76 10.77 -1.63
C SER A 113 10.78 11.89 -1.98
N SER A 114 10.18 11.88 -3.17
CA SER A 114 9.30 12.95 -3.60
C SER A 114 7.87 12.76 -3.10
N TYR A 115 7.21 13.87 -2.77
CA TYR A 115 5.83 13.86 -2.29
C TYR A 115 5.06 15.11 -2.66
N ILE A 116 3.74 14.98 -2.65
CA ILE A 116 2.78 16.06 -2.85
C ILE A 116 2.19 16.41 -1.48
N LYS A 117 2.10 17.71 -1.19
CA LYS A 117 1.35 18.26 -0.07
C LYS A 117 0.16 19.02 -0.61
N ALA A 118 -1.05 18.56 -0.29
CA ALA A 118 -2.28 19.31 -0.54
C ALA A 118 -2.87 19.78 0.79
N GLN A 119 -3.17 21.08 0.87
CA GLN A 119 -3.79 21.70 2.03
C GLN A 119 -5.27 21.92 1.74
N THR A 120 -6.14 21.42 2.61
CA THR A 120 -7.55 21.83 2.66
C THR A 120 -7.79 22.70 3.89
N LYS A 121 -9.01 23.21 4.04
CA LYS A 121 -9.42 23.95 5.25
C LYS A 121 -9.26 23.12 6.53
N ASP A 122 -9.53 21.82 6.44
CA ASP A 122 -9.67 20.95 7.61
C ASP A 122 -8.47 20.03 7.83
N ASN A 123 -7.66 19.77 6.79
CA ASN A 123 -6.57 18.80 6.89
C ASN A 123 -5.42 19.05 5.90
N VAL A 124 -4.30 18.38 6.15
CA VAL A 124 -3.15 18.30 5.25
C VAL A 124 -3.06 16.88 4.72
N TYR A 125 -2.95 16.74 3.40
CA TYR A 125 -2.74 15.45 2.74
C TYR A 125 -1.31 15.39 2.21
N LEU A 126 -0.57 14.35 2.61
CA LEU A 126 0.76 14.03 2.08
C LEU A 126 0.65 12.74 1.29
N PHE A 127 1.02 12.77 0.00
CA PHE A 127 0.89 11.58 -0.83
C PHE A 127 1.91 11.50 -1.95
N ASN A 128 2.24 10.28 -2.35
CA ASN A 128 3.08 10.00 -3.51
C ASN A 128 2.66 8.69 -4.18
N LEU A 129 3.23 8.43 -5.35
CA LEU A 129 3.20 7.12 -6.00
C LEU A 129 4.53 6.41 -5.77
N ALA A 130 4.65 5.15 -6.17
CA ALA A 130 5.83 4.34 -5.93
C ALA A 130 7.14 4.94 -6.50
N ASN A 131 7.05 5.83 -7.49
CA ASN A 131 8.21 6.52 -8.06
C ASN A 131 7.96 8.02 -8.27
N GLN A 132 9.06 8.76 -8.37
CA GLN A 132 9.08 10.22 -8.53
C GLN A 132 8.37 10.70 -9.80
N LYS A 133 8.62 10.05 -10.96
CA LYS A 133 8.06 10.46 -12.25
C LYS A 133 6.53 10.41 -12.24
N ASP A 134 5.97 9.33 -11.73
CA ASP A 134 4.53 9.15 -11.63
C ASP A 134 3.94 10.11 -10.59
N THR A 135 4.66 10.35 -9.50
CA THR A 135 4.27 11.36 -8.49
C THR A 135 4.19 12.76 -9.11
N TYR A 136 5.18 13.17 -9.87
CA TYR A 136 5.15 14.46 -10.57
C TYR A 136 4.02 14.53 -11.61
N THR A 137 3.81 13.44 -12.37
CA THR A 137 2.72 13.36 -13.35
C THR A 137 1.35 13.48 -12.67
N LEU A 138 1.19 12.89 -11.48
CA LEU A 138 -0.01 13.03 -10.67
C LEU A 138 -0.20 14.47 -10.17
N TYR A 139 0.87 15.10 -9.69
CA TYR A 139 0.84 16.50 -9.27
C TYR A 139 0.41 17.43 -10.40
N ASP A 140 1.02 17.30 -11.58
CA ASP A 140 0.71 18.14 -12.75
C ASP A 140 -0.76 18.03 -13.15
N LYS A 141 -1.31 16.80 -13.14
CA LYS A 141 -2.75 16.57 -13.38
C LYS A 141 -3.64 17.24 -12.34
N ILE A 142 -3.31 17.13 -11.05
CA ILE A 142 -4.11 17.75 -9.98
C ILE A 142 -4.05 19.27 -10.08
N LYS A 143 -2.85 19.83 -10.30
CA LYS A 143 -2.64 21.26 -10.43
C LYS A 143 -3.53 21.86 -11.51
N ASN A 144 -3.59 21.23 -12.68
CA ASN A 144 -4.47 21.63 -13.79
C ASN A 144 -5.98 21.53 -13.49
N LEU A 145 -6.38 20.79 -12.44
CA LEU A 145 -7.78 20.69 -11.99
C LEU A 145 -8.12 21.70 -10.88
N THR A 146 -7.10 22.30 -10.24
CA THR A 146 -7.25 23.25 -9.13
C THR A 146 -7.01 24.71 -9.54
N GLU A 147 -6.48 24.94 -10.74
CA GLU A 147 -6.34 26.25 -11.38
C GLU A 147 -7.59 26.62 -12.19
#